data_AF-K6Z058-F1
#
_entry.id   AF-K6Z058-F1
#
_cell.length_a   1.000
_cell.length_b   1.000
_cell.length_c   1.000
_cell.angle_alpha   90.00
_cell.angle_beta   90.00
_cell.angle_gamma   90.00
#
_symmetry.space_group_name_H-M   'P 1'
#
loop_
_entity.id
_entity.type
_entity.pdbx_description
1 polymer ?
#
loop_
_entity_poly.entity_id
_entity_poly.type
_entity_poly.pdbx_seq_one_letter_code
_entity_poly.pdbx_strand_id
1 'polypeptide(L)'
;MGKVLGIVYRTLATHITKIAGYNKKMAQTGAVTLIQRFGSALNLNIQFHMLYLDGVYGEDNYGKTRLDEKHPCSPPYGQPEVVQPIYLE
;
A
#
# COMPACT_ATOMS: atom_id res chain seq x y z
N MET A 1 1.70 -11.47 -21.66
CA MET A 1 1.73 -11.56 -20.17
C MET A 1 1.88 -10.22 -19.47
N GLY A 2 2.80 -9.32 -19.87
CA GLY A 2 2.98 -8.02 -19.18
C GLY A 2 1.74 -7.13 -19.08
N LYS A 3 0.84 -7.16 -20.08
CA LYS A 3 -0.44 -6.40 -20.03
C LYS A 3 -1.37 -6.88 -18.91
N VAL A 4 -1.49 -8.20 -18.71
CA VAL A 4 -2.35 -8.79 -17.67
C VAL A 4 -1.78 -8.45 -16.30
N LEU A 5 -0.47 -8.64 -16.11
CA LEU A 5 0.21 -8.26 -14.87
C LEU A 5 0.04 -6.77 -14.58
N GLY A 6 0.13 -5.92 -15.59
CA GLY A 6 -0.11 -4.48 -15.45
C GLY A 6 -1.55 -4.14 -15.06
N ILE A 7 -2.55 -4.90 -15.51
CA ILE A 7 -3.95 -4.71 -15.08
C ILE A 7 -4.10 -5.10 -13.61
N VAL A 8 -3.63 -6.30 -13.23
CA VAL A 8 -3.64 -6.76 -11.83
C VAL A 8 -2.95 -5.74 -10.94
N TYR A 9 -1.77 -5.26 -11.36
CA TYR A 9 -1.01 -4.29 -10.62
C TYR A 9 -1.80 -3.00 -10.37
N ARG A 10 -2.38 -2.42 -11.44
CA ARG A 10 -3.15 -1.17 -11.35
C ARG A 10 -4.41 -1.32 -10.50
N THR A 11 -5.08 -2.46 -10.57
CA THR A 11 -6.29 -2.73 -9.79
C THR A 11 -5.97 -2.76 -8.30
N LEU A 12 -4.94 -3.52 -7.90
CA LEU A 12 -4.51 -3.61 -6.50
C LEU A 12 -3.94 -2.29 -5.98
N ALA A 13 -3.11 -1.60 -6.78
CA ALA A 13 -2.61 -0.27 -6.45
C ALA A 13 -3.76 0.72 -6.19
N THR A 14 -4.75 0.77 -7.09
CA THR A 14 -5.91 1.67 -6.94
C THR A 14 -6.74 1.31 -5.71
N HIS A 15 -6.88 0.03 -5.40
CA HIS A 15 -7.59 -0.43 -4.21
C HIS A 15 -6.88 0.01 -2.93
N ILE A 16 -5.57 -0.22 -2.81
CA ILE A 16 -4.76 0.17 -1.64
C ILE A 16 -4.76 1.69 -1.46
N THR A 17 -4.63 2.46 -2.55
CA THR A 17 -4.73 3.92 -2.50
C THR A 17 -6.09 4.41 -1.99
N LYS A 18 -7.18 3.76 -2.42
CA LYS A 18 -8.53 4.13 -2.00
C LYS A 18 -8.76 3.84 -0.51
N ILE A 19 -8.32 2.68 -0.01
CA ILE A 19 -8.49 2.34 1.41
C ILE A 19 -7.59 3.18 2.32
N ALA A 20 -6.49 3.73 1.80
CA ALA A 20 -5.64 4.68 2.51
C ALA A 20 -6.20 6.12 2.53
N GLY A 21 -7.32 6.38 1.84
CA GLY A 21 -7.95 7.71 1.81
C GLY A 21 -7.29 8.71 0.84
N TYR A 22 -6.34 8.26 0.01
CA TYR A 22 -5.65 9.11 -0.95
C TYR A 22 -6.29 9.07 -2.33
N ASN A 23 -6.06 10.13 -3.11
CA ASN A 23 -6.31 10.11 -4.54
C ASN A 23 -5.12 9.46 -5.27
N LYS A 24 -5.38 8.73 -6.37
CA LYS A 24 -4.35 8.10 -7.23
C LYS A 24 -3.26 9.06 -7.71
N LYS A 25 -3.55 10.36 -7.84
CA LYS A 25 -2.56 11.38 -8.22
C LYS A 25 -1.60 11.76 -7.09
N MET A 26 -2.00 11.54 -5.84
CA MET A 26 -1.29 12.01 -4.64
C MET A 26 -0.57 10.88 -3.90
N ALA A 27 -0.79 9.63 -4.29
CA ALA A 27 -0.27 8.46 -3.61
C ALA A 27 0.31 7.45 -4.61
N GLN A 28 1.49 6.93 -4.30
CA GLN A 28 2.14 5.85 -5.03
C GLN A 28 2.18 4.58 -4.19
N THR A 29 1.95 3.41 -4.82
CA THR A 29 2.07 2.11 -4.16
C THR A 29 3.32 1.38 -4.64
N GLY A 30 3.92 0.55 -3.79
CA GLY A 30 5.01 -0.33 -4.17
C GLY A 30 4.57 -1.79 -4.24
N ALA A 31 5.04 -2.52 -5.25
CA ALA A 31 4.88 -3.96 -5.34
C ALA A 31 6.12 -4.64 -5.93
N VAL A 32 6.42 -5.85 -5.45
CA VAL A 32 7.45 -6.72 -6.01
C VAL A 32 6.77 -7.96 -6.56
N THR A 33 7.01 -8.28 -7.83
CA THR A 33 6.52 -9.51 -8.45
C THR A 33 7.67 -10.49 -8.64
N LEU A 34 7.59 -11.64 -7.97
CA LEU A 34 8.48 -12.76 -8.17
C LEU A 34 7.86 -13.69 -9.23
N ILE A 35 8.66 -14.03 -10.24
CA ILE A 35 8.28 -14.98 -11.27
C ILE A 35 8.99 -16.28 -10.97
N GLN A 36 8.24 -17.25 -10.47
CA GLN A 36 8.76 -18.57 -10.16
C GLN A 36 8.48 -19.52 -11.32
N ARG A 37 9.51 -20.25 -11.75
CA ARG A 37 9.41 -21.31 -12.74
C ARG A 37 9.76 -22.62 -12.05
N PHE A 38 8.77 -23.45 -11.76
CA PHE A 38 9.01 -24.79 -11.24
C PHE A 38 9.20 -25.78 -12.39
N GLY A 39 10.32 -26.51 -12.39
CA GLY A 39 10.65 -27.48 -13.43
C GLY A 39 11.19 -28.79 -12.87
N SER A 40 10.44 -29.88 -13.08
CA SER A 40 10.99 -31.20 -13.46
C SER A 40 10.77 -31.39 -14.98
N ALA A 41 10.99 -32.57 -15.56
CA ALA A 41 11.09 -32.85 -17.02
C ALA A 41 10.01 -32.26 -17.96
N LEU A 42 8.88 -31.76 -17.44
CA LEU A 42 7.80 -31.13 -18.23
C LEU A 42 7.68 -29.59 -18.11
N ASN A 43 8.52 -28.90 -17.31
CA ASN A 43 8.70 -27.43 -17.24
C ASN A 43 7.48 -26.54 -17.57
N LEU A 44 6.33 -26.75 -16.92
CA LEU A 44 5.07 -26.10 -17.32
C LEU A 44 4.34 -25.28 -16.25
N ASN A 45 5.01 -24.80 -15.19
CA ASN A 45 4.33 -23.95 -14.22
C ASN A 45 5.07 -22.64 -13.95
N ILE A 46 4.61 -21.58 -14.63
CA ILE A 46 5.01 -20.20 -14.37
C ILE A 46 4.03 -19.62 -13.35
N GLN A 47 4.51 -19.40 -12.14
CA GLN A 47 3.74 -18.80 -11.06
C GLN A 47 4.20 -17.36 -10.82
N PHE A 48 3.24 -16.48 -10.56
CA PHE A 48 3.49 -15.08 -10.23
C PHE A 48 3.10 -14.85 -8.77
N HIS A 49 4.08 -14.53 -7.93
CA HIS A 49 3.85 -14.12 -6.54
C HIS A 49 4.04 -12.60 -6.46
N MET A 50 3.00 -11.88 -6.08
CA MET A 50 3.04 -10.42 -5.99
C MET A 50 2.90 -10.01 -4.54
N LEU A 51 3.94 -9.33 -4.03
CA LEU A 51 3.97 -8.76 -2.69
C LEU A 51 3.72 -7.25 -2.80
N TYR A 52 2.76 -6.75 -2.03
CA TYR A 52 2.46 -5.32 -1.93
C TYR A 52 2.91 -4.77 -0.58
N LEU A 53 3.34 -3.51 -0.59
CA LEU A 53 3.49 -2.76 0.64
C LEU A 53 2.10 -2.44 1.22
N ASP A 54 1.98 -2.56 2.55
CA ASP A 54 0.75 -2.22 3.27
C ASP A 54 0.68 -0.72 3.58
N GLY A 55 0.61 0.07 2.51
CA GLY A 55 0.63 1.52 2.62
C GLY A 55 0.83 2.21 1.29
N VAL A 56 0.83 3.54 1.34
CA VAL A 56 1.07 4.40 0.19
C VAL A 56 2.17 5.40 0.48
N TYR A 57 2.95 5.73 -0.55
CA TYR A 57 3.88 6.85 -0.52
C TYR A 57 3.14 8.12 -0.90
N GLY A 58 3.08 9.07 0.03
CA GLY A 58 2.56 10.43 -0.20
C GLY A 58 3.64 11.48 0.05
N GLU A 59 3.48 12.65 -0.55
CA GLU A 59 4.30 13.82 -0.20
C GLU A 59 3.75 14.49 1.06
N ASP A 60 4.63 14.80 2.02
CA ASP A 60 4.28 15.61 3.18
C ASP A 60 4.28 17.11 2.84
N ASN A 61 3.82 17.94 3.78
CA ASN A 61 3.77 19.40 3.64
C ASN A 61 5.17 20.05 3.44
N TYR A 62 6.25 19.28 3.59
CA TYR A 62 7.63 19.72 3.41
C TYR A 62 8.26 19.16 2.12
N GLY A 63 7.44 18.53 1.24
CA GLY A 63 7.88 17.98 -0.03
C GLY A 63 8.69 16.69 0.09
N LYS A 64 8.66 16.00 1.24
CA LYS A 64 9.31 14.70 1.40
C LYS A 64 8.31 13.57 1.17
N THR A 65 8.73 12.59 0.39
CA THR A 65 7.97 11.35 0.20
C THR A 65 8.09 10.49 1.46
N ARG A 66 6.96 10.12 2.05
CA ARG A 66 6.89 9.25 3.23
C ARG A 66 5.95 8.09 2.96
N LEU A 67 6.27 6.92 3.48
CA LEU A 67 5.33 5.79 3.52
C LEU A 67 4.33 6.07 4.64
N ASP A 68 3.06 6.21 4.25
CA ASP A 68 1.94 6.14 5.17
C ASP A 68 1.54 4.67 5.29
N GLU A 69 2.07 4.03 6.33
CA GLU A 69 1.70 2.66 6.69
C GLU A 69 0.26 2.67 7.16
N LYS A 70 -0.55 1.81 6.57
CA LYS A 70 -1.95 1.71 6.93
C LYS A 70 -2.07 1.20 8.37
N HIS A 71 -2.24 2.10 9.33
CA HIS A 71 -2.67 1.69 10.66
C HIS A 71 -4.14 1.23 10.55
N PRO A 72 -4.50 0.01 10.94
CA PRO A 72 -5.87 -0.49 10.76
C PRO A 72 -6.95 0.25 11.56
N CYS A 73 -6.61 1.30 12.33
CA CYS A 73 -7.53 2.11 13.13
C CYS A 73 -6.97 3.53 13.42
N SER A 74 -6.69 4.35 12.41
CA SER A 74 -6.61 5.81 12.61
C SER A 74 -7.87 6.47 12.04
N PRO A 75 -8.68 7.18 12.87
CA PRO A 75 -9.86 7.87 12.36
C PRO A 75 -9.44 8.95 11.34
N PRO A 76 -10.32 9.31 10.38
CA PRO A 76 -10.01 10.28 9.31
C PRO A 76 -9.78 11.73 9.78
N TYR A 77 -9.57 11.96 11.07
CA TYR A 77 -9.31 13.27 11.65
C TYR A 77 -8.20 13.17 12.68
N GLY A 78 -7.00 13.61 12.30
CA GLY A 78 -5.91 13.88 13.23
C GLY A 78 -6.17 15.17 14.01
N GLN A 79 -7.14 15.14 14.93
CA GLN A 79 -7.11 16.06 16.08
C GLN A 79 -6.33 15.35 17.20
N PRO A 80 -5.22 15.91 17.69
CA PRO A 80 -4.69 15.46 18.97
C PRO A 80 -5.71 15.84 20.03
N GLU A 81 -6.45 14.86 20.54
CA GLU A 81 -7.30 15.04 21.71
C GLU A 81 -6.37 15.35 22.88
N VAL A 82 -6.26 16.64 23.23
CA VAL A 82 -5.59 17.10 24.42
C VAL A 82 -6.42 16.62 25.60
N VAL A 83 -6.14 15.40 26.06
CA VAL A 83 -6.68 14.90 27.33
C VAL A 83 -6.02 15.74 28.42
N GLN A 84 -6.77 16.71 28.93
CA GLN A 84 -6.33 17.48 30.09
C GLN A 84 -6.20 16.52 31.29
N PRO A 85 -5.09 16.52 32.04
CA PRO A 85 -4.98 15.70 33.23
C PRO A 85 -6.00 16.20 34.26
N ILE A 86 -6.96 15.35 34.61
CA ILE A 86 -7.80 15.54 35.79
C ILE A 86 -6.87 15.38 37.00
N TYR A 87 -6.58 16.49 37.67
CA TYR A 87 -6.04 16.44 39.03
C TYR A 87 -7.20 16.05 39.96
N LEU A 88 -7.02 14.95 40.68
CA LEU A 88 -7.91 14.53 41.75
C LEU A 88 -7.44 15.24 43.03
N GLU A 89 -8.25 16.17 43.54
CA GLU A 89 -8.27 16.54 44.96
C GLU A 89 -9.38 15.75 45.64
#